data_AF-A0A2A3LLB4-F1
#
_entry.id   AF-A0A2A3LLB4-F1
#
_cell.length_a   1.000
_cell.length_b   1.000
_cell.length_c   1.000
_cell.angle_alpha   90.00
_cell.angle_beta   90.00
_cell.angle_gamma   90.00
#
_symmetry.space_group_name_H-M   'P 1'
#
loop_
_entity.id
_entity.type
_entity.pdbx_description
1 polymer ?
#
loop_
_entity_poly.entity_id
_entity_poly.type
_entity_poly.pdbx_seq_one_letter_code
_entity_poly.pdbx_strand_id
1 'polypeptide(L)'
;MTDWYYADADNARQGPLPPETLRDLYQRGEVHGATLVWHDGLDAWTPLRDCLQSLTPGAAAHDDATTRATAAASSAQTLTDADGRQHIAAPDASPDASPYAPPAAPLEQSTRVVHGGEVVDAGFLKRVAALCIDNLLLTVVYYALMLVLLLLGGMGSVLAGGMDSASYGPTFAILMGLGYLSWPLLSGLYYVLMESSAHQASLGKMAVGIKVTALDGTRIRRGHALGRWVSHVLNYLTLYIGYLLPLFTRRKQGLHDLVARTYVVDRWAYTDTPERQQPRLGTAATVVLVIVGVGVVGGAGLIAMAGLASAFL
;
A
#
# COMPACT_ATOMS: atom_id res chain seq x y z
N MET A 1 41.39 15.55 16.03
CA MET A 1 40.68 14.41 15.45
C MET A 1 39.32 14.41 16.10
N THR A 2 38.25 14.56 15.32
CA THR A 2 36.89 14.64 15.87
C THR A 2 36.41 13.22 16.12
N ASP A 3 36.04 12.93 17.37
CA ASP A 3 35.50 11.62 17.74
C ASP A 3 34.03 11.52 17.32
N TRP A 4 33.68 10.45 16.60
CA TRP A 4 32.32 10.20 16.12
C TRP A 4 31.65 9.08 16.91
N TYR A 5 30.32 9.20 17.04
CA TYR A 5 29.45 8.22 17.65
C TYR A 5 28.30 7.90 16.71
N TYR A 6 27.78 6.67 16.75
CA TYR A 6 26.57 6.27 16.02
C TYR A 6 25.60 5.53 16.95
N ALA A 7 24.31 5.58 16.64
CA ALA A 7 23.29 4.77 17.31
C ALA A 7 23.08 3.45 16.55
N ASP A 8 23.22 2.32 17.24
CA ASP A 8 22.94 1.01 16.63
C ASP A 8 21.43 0.71 16.54
N ALA A 9 21.07 -0.50 16.08
CA ALA A 9 19.68 -0.92 15.91
C ALA A 9 18.87 -0.93 17.22
N ASP A 10 19.54 -1.00 18.38
CA ASP A 10 18.93 -0.98 19.71
C ASP A 10 18.94 0.43 20.32
N ASN A 11 19.31 1.46 19.55
CA ASN A 11 19.55 2.84 19.98
C ASN A 11 20.66 2.98 21.04
N ALA A 12 21.56 2.00 21.14
CA ALA A 12 22.72 2.13 22.01
C ALA A 12 23.79 2.96 21.29
N ARG A 13 24.42 3.87 22.05
CA ARG A 13 25.49 4.73 21.56
C ARG A 13 26.79 3.93 21.42
N GLN A 14 27.29 3.81 20.21
CA GLN A 14 28.57 3.18 19.88
C GLN A 14 29.62 4.25 19.55
N GLY A 15 30.80 4.14 20.15
CA GLY A 15 31.91 5.09 19.97
C GLY A 15 32.75 5.29 21.25
N PRO A 16 33.80 6.13 21.22
CA PRO A 16 34.22 6.99 20.10
C PRO A 16 34.90 6.21 18.96
N LEU A 17 34.62 6.61 17.71
CA LEU A 17 35.21 6.04 16.51
C LEU A 17 35.88 7.15 15.67
N PRO A 18 37.00 6.84 14.99
CA PRO A 18 37.53 7.71 13.95
C PRO A 18 36.54 7.88 12.79
N PRO A 19 36.53 9.04 12.09
CA PRO A 19 35.67 9.26 10.93
C PRO A 19 35.92 8.26 9.79
N GLU A 20 37.14 7.75 9.68
CA GLU A 20 37.52 6.73 8.69
C GLU A 20 36.83 5.39 8.97
N THR A 21 36.79 4.96 10.24
CA THR A 21 36.12 3.73 10.64
C THR A 21 34.61 3.80 10.43
N LEU A 22 34.01 4.96 10.68
CA LEU A 22 32.59 5.18 10.39
C LEU A 22 32.29 5.12 8.88
N ARG A 23 33.21 5.60 8.04
CA ARG A 23 33.13 5.49 6.58
C ARG A 23 33.21 4.03 6.12
N ASP A 24 34.14 3.26 6.67
CA ASP A 24 34.28 1.83 6.34
C ASP A 24 33.01 1.04 6.73
N LEU A 25 32.44 1.32 7.91
CA LEU A 25 31.18 0.71 8.34
C LEU A 25 30.01 1.02 7.39
N TYR A 26 29.96 2.24 6.86
CA TYR A 26 28.98 2.63 5.84
C TYR A 26 29.22 1.92 4.51
N GLN A 27 30.47 1.84 4.05
CA GLN A 27 30.83 1.14 2.80
C GLN A 27 30.57 -0.36 2.87
N ARG A 28 30.72 -0.97 4.06
CA ARG A 28 30.39 -2.38 4.31
C ARG A 28 28.89 -2.64 4.50
N GLY A 29 28.07 -1.59 4.55
CA GLY A 29 26.61 -1.69 4.74
C GLY A 29 26.20 -2.07 6.17
N GLU A 30 27.11 -2.01 7.14
CA GLU A 30 26.81 -2.24 8.55
C GLU A 30 26.07 -1.05 9.17
N VAL A 31 26.38 0.16 8.70
CA VAL A 31 25.71 1.41 9.08
C VAL A 31 25.04 2.00 7.84
N HIS A 32 23.80 2.46 7.98
CA HIS A 32 22.99 2.93 6.86
C HIS A 32 22.90 4.46 6.85
N GLY A 33 22.54 5.07 5.72
CA GLY A 33 22.44 6.54 5.63
C GLY A 33 21.39 7.18 6.56
N ALA A 34 20.45 6.38 7.09
CA ALA A 34 19.48 6.80 8.10
C ALA A 34 19.98 6.64 9.54
N THR A 35 21.11 5.97 9.77
CA THR A 35 21.68 5.78 11.10
C THR A 35 22.08 7.14 11.68
N LEU A 36 21.66 7.39 12.92
CA LEU A 36 21.95 8.64 13.62
C LEU A 36 23.41 8.64 14.08
N VAL A 37 24.11 9.73 13.77
CA VAL A 37 25.50 9.97 14.16
C VAL A 37 25.63 11.30 14.88
N TRP A 38 26.64 11.39 15.73
CA TRP A 38 26.96 12.60 16.47
C TRP A 38 28.47 12.74 16.61
N HIS A 39 28.96 13.96 16.56
CA HIS A 39 30.35 14.30 16.85
C HIS A 39 30.42 15.67 17.51
N ASP A 40 31.57 15.98 18.10
CA ASP A 40 31.82 17.28 18.70
C ASP A 40 31.75 18.37 17.61
N GLY A 41 30.74 19.24 17.69
CA GLY A 41 30.37 20.22 16.65
C GLY A 41 28.93 20.10 16.10
N LEU A 42 28.17 19.05 16.46
CA LEU A 42 26.74 18.95 16.13
C LEU A 42 25.86 19.26 17.34
N ASP A 43 24.84 20.10 17.14
CA ASP A 43 23.86 20.44 18.18
C ASP A 43 22.96 19.26 18.58
N ALA A 44 22.78 18.29 17.67
CA ALA A 44 21.94 17.12 17.87
C ALA A 44 22.39 15.92 17.01
N TRP A 45 21.89 14.73 17.36
CA TRP A 45 22.07 13.52 16.56
C TRP A 45 21.48 13.70 15.15
N THR A 46 22.32 13.55 14.14
CA THR A 46 21.97 13.83 12.74
C THR A 46 22.11 12.56 11.90
N PRO A 47 21.25 12.30 10.89
CA PRO A 47 21.41 11.14 10.01
C PRO A 47 22.74 11.15 9.25
N LEU A 48 23.41 9.99 9.17
CA LEU A 48 24.72 9.85 8.54
C LEU A 48 24.76 10.40 7.11
N ARG A 49 23.69 10.24 6.32
CA ARG A 49 23.60 10.75 4.94
C ARG A 49 23.86 12.25 4.83
N ASP A 50 23.47 13.03 5.83
CA ASP A 50 23.60 14.49 5.85
C ASP A 50 25.04 14.90 6.23
N CYS A 51 25.80 13.98 6.83
CA CYS A 51 27.19 14.14 7.24
C CYS A 51 28.21 13.47 6.30
N LEU A 52 27.78 12.71 5.28
CA LEU A 52 28.69 11.96 4.38
C LEU A 52 29.73 12.86 3.69
N GLN A 53 29.35 14.09 3.34
CA GLN A 53 30.27 15.06 2.74
C GLN A 53 31.41 15.44 3.69
N SER A 54 31.11 15.65 4.97
CA SER A 54 32.10 15.95 6.02
C SER A 54 33.03 14.77 6.33
N LEU A 55 32.58 13.55 6.05
CA LEU A 55 33.35 12.32 6.23
C LEU A 55 34.25 12.00 5.03
N THR A 56 34.31 12.81 3.97
CA THR A 56 35.14 12.50 2.78
C THR A 56 36.35 13.45 2.69
N PRO A 57 37.58 13.01 2.98
CA PRO A 57 38.76 13.84 2.82
C PRO A 57 39.05 13.94 1.30
N GLY A 58 39.06 15.15 0.75
CA GLY A 58 39.54 15.39 -0.62
C GLY A 58 38.49 15.59 -1.72
N ALA A 59 37.22 15.82 -1.39
CA ALA A 59 36.20 16.19 -2.38
C ALA A 59 36.19 17.70 -2.74
N ALA A 60 37.20 18.47 -2.33
CA ALA A 60 37.32 19.91 -2.62
C ALA A 60 37.90 20.23 -4.03
N ALA A 61 37.95 19.26 -4.94
CA ALA A 61 38.58 19.43 -6.27
C ALA A 61 37.68 19.02 -7.45
N HIS A 62 36.35 18.94 -7.27
CA HIS A 62 35.40 18.76 -8.37
C HIS A 62 34.29 19.83 -8.44
N ASP A 63 34.41 20.91 -7.66
CA ASP A 63 33.40 21.98 -7.61
C ASP A 63 33.63 23.16 -8.58
N ASP A 64 34.63 23.08 -9.47
CA ASP A 64 34.86 24.12 -10.49
C ASP A 64 33.84 24.09 -11.64
N ALA A 65 33.02 23.05 -11.75
CA ALA A 65 31.91 22.98 -12.70
C ALA A 65 30.56 23.42 -12.08
N THR A 66 30.37 23.25 -10.77
CA THR A 66 29.11 23.56 -10.07
C THR A 66 29.06 25.00 -9.55
N THR A 67 30.23 25.60 -9.22
CA THR A 67 30.30 26.98 -8.71
C THR A 67 29.97 28.03 -9.77
N ARG A 68 30.12 27.71 -11.07
CA ARG A 68 29.69 28.60 -12.16
C ARG A 68 28.17 28.56 -12.39
N ALA A 69 27.48 27.53 -11.92
CA ALA A 69 26.03 27.39 -12.04
C ALA A 69 25.25 27.92 -10.82
N THR A 70 25.88 28.01 -9.65
CA THR A 70 25.26 28.56 -8.43
C THR A 70 25.50 30.06 -8.23
N ALA A 71 26.57 30.63 -8.82
CA ALA A 71 26.78 32.09 -8.83
C ALA A 71 25.76 32.86 -9.70
N ALA A 72 24.98 32.17 -10.55
CA ALA A 72 23.88 32.77 -11.32
C ALA A 72 22.52 32.73 -10.58
N ALA A 73 22.43 32.06 -9.42
CA ALA A 73 21.15 31.85 -8.72
C ALA A 73 21.00 32.67 -7.42
N SER A 74 21.97 33.53 -7.08
CA SER A 74 21.86 34.42 -5.91
C SER A 74 22.20 35.87 -6.24
N SER A 75 21.51 36.41 -7.25
CA SER A 75 21.40 37.85 -7.46
C SER A 75 19.92 38.27 -7.44
N ALA A 76 19.25 38.03 -6.32
CA ALA A 76 17.99 38.72 -6.04
C ALA A 76 18.34 40.17 -5.65
N GLN A 77 18.42 41.05 -6.64
CA GLN A 77 18.56 42.48 -6.39
C GLN A 77 17.28 42.98 -5.71
N THR A 78 17.40 43.40 -4.46
CA THR A 78 16.31 44.07 -3.75
C THR A 78 16.28 45.52 -4.24
N LEU A 79 15.32 45.86 -5.09
CA LEU A 79 15.10 47.24 -5.53
C LEU A 79 14.08 47.90 -4.62
N THR A 80 14.41 49.11 -4.18
CA THR A 80 13.55 49.94 -3.32
C THR A 80 13.01 51.05 -4.18
N ASP A 81 11.68 51.19 -4.28
CA ASP A 81 11.06 52.24 -5.09
C ASP A 81 11.04 53.59 -4.35
N ALA A 82 10.73 54.68 -5.05
CA ALA A 82 10.82 56.07 -4.56
C ALA A 82 9.95 56.36 -3.30
N ASP A 83 8.99 55.49 -2.97
CA ASP A 83 8.15 55.54 -1.76
C ASP A 83 8.64 54.60 -0.60
N GLY A 84 9.82 54.00 -0.72
CA GLY A 84 10.47 53.26 0.37
C GLY A 84 9.97 51.84 0.63
N ARG A 85 9.24 51.21 -0.31
CA ARG A 85 8.78 49.82 -0.20
C ARG A 85 9.73 48.85 -0.90
N GLN A 86 10.07 47.75 -0.22
CA GLN A 86 10.94 46.69 -0.74
C GLN A 86 10.11 45.58 -1.40
N HIS A 87 10.47 45.21 -2.63
CA HIS A 87 9.88 44.06 -3.33
C HIS A 87 10.97 43.03 -3.67
N ILE A 88 10.66 41.74 -3.47
CA ILE A 88 11.51 40.61 -3.86
C ILE A 88 11.23 40.32 -5.34
N ALA A 89 12.25 40.43 -6.19
CA ALA A 89 12.16 40.07 -7.60
C ALA A 89 11.97 38.54 -7.75
N ALA A 90 11.00 38.13 -8.56
CA ALA A 90 10.77 36.72 -8.89
C ALA A 90 11.99 36.14 -9.64
N PRO A 91 12.32 34.84 -9.45
CA PRO A 91 13.45 34.22 -10.13
C PRO A 91 13.24 34.24 -11.64
N ASP A 92 14.29 34.64 -12.37
CA ASP A 92 14.29 34.80 -13.83
C ASP A 92 13.77 33.55 -14.54
N ALA A 93 12.75 33.75 -15.37
CA ALA A 93 12.27 32.76 -16.31
C ALA A 93 13.40 32.42 -17.31
N SER A 94 13.68 31.13 -17.50
CA SER A 94 14.61 30.68 -18.53
C SER A 94 14.20 31.25 -19.91
N PRO A 95 15.13 31.71 -20.75
CA PRO A 95 14.83 32.44 -21.99
C PRO A 95 14.06 31.64 -23.07
N ASP A 96 13.88 30.33 -22.88
CA ASP A 96 13.11 29.45 -23.77
C ASP A 96 11.71 29.06 -23.23
N ALA A 97 11.29 29.59 -22.08
CA ALA A 97 9.97 29.30 -21.54
C ALA A 97 8.88 30.08 -22.30
N SER A 98 8.00 29.35 -23.00
CA SER A 98 6.82 29.94 -23.65
C SER A 98 6.04 30.80 -22.64
N PRO A 99 5.68 32.06 -22.95
CA PRO A 99 4.89 32.92 -22.07
C PRO A 99 3.47 32.41 -21.82
N TYR A 100 3.05 31.35 -22.52
CA TYR A 100 1.79 30.61 -22.28
C TYR A 100 2.02 29.24 -21.63
N ALA A 101 3.20 28.96 -21.08
CA ALA A 101 3.43 27.73 -20.32
C ALA A 101 2.49 27.71 -19.10
N PRO A 102 1.59 26.71 -18.98
CA PRO A 102 0.73 26.61 -17.81
C PRO A 102 1.59 26.47 -16.55
N PRO A 103 1.17 27.00 -15.39
CA PRO A 103 1.88 26.79 -14.13
C PRO A 103 2.00 25.27 -13.91
N ALA A 104 3.22 24.75 -14.01
CA ALA A 104 3.48 23.36 -13.67
C ALA A 104 3.48 23.26 -12.15
N ALA A 105 2.31 23.00 -11.56
CA ALA A 105 2.26 22.55 -10.18
C ALA A 105 3.08 21.25 -10.11
N PRO A 106 4.11 21.16 -9.26
CA PRO A 106 4.77 19.88 -9.03
C PRO A 106 3.70 18.90 -8.58
N LEU A 107 3.42 17.88 -9.40
CA LEU A 107 2.65 16.72 -8.97
C LEU A 107 3.56 15.89 -8.06
N GLU A 108 4.00 16.45 -6.93
CA GLU A 108 4.47 15.66 -5.79
C GLU A 108 3.25 14.99 -5.17
N GLN A 109 2.75 13.98 -5.86
CA GLN A 109 1.62 13.20 -5.42
C GLN A 109 2.07 12.35 -4.22
N SER A 110 1.93 12.94 -3.03
CA SER A 110 1.87 12.34 -1.68
C SER A 110 2.58 10.98 -1.51
N THR A 111 3.87 10.90 -1.82
CA THR A 111 4.67 9.71 -1.47
C THR A 111 5.40 9.92 -0.14
N ARG A 112 5.20 11.07 0.52
CA ARG A 112 5.74 11.31 1.85
C ARG A 112 4.90 10.56 2.87
N VAL A 113 5.43 9.43 3.33
CA VAL A 113 4.90 8.71 4.48
C VAL A 113 5.18 9.55 5.72
N VAL A 114 4.12 10.02 6.38
CA VAL A 114 4.25 10.86 7.58
C VAL A 114 4.24 9.97 8.82
N HIS A 115 5.30 10.07 9.62
CA HIS A 115 5.46 9.36 10.88
C HIS A 115 5.30 10.30 12.07
N GLY A 116 4.96 9.75 13.24
CA GLY A 116 4.87 10.49 14.50
C GLY A 116 3.45 10.81 15.00
N GLY A 117 2.41 10.54 14.19
CA GLY A 117 1.01 10.63 14.61
C GLY A 117 0.43 9.31 15.13
N GLU A 118 -0.74 9.38 15.77
CA GLU A 118 -1.53 8.19 16.10
C GLU A 118 -1.98 7.48 14.81
N VAL A 119 -1.86 6.15 14.80
CA VAL A 119 -2.27 5.31 13.67
C VAL A 119 -3.43 4.44 14.09
N VAL A 120 -4.58 4.68 13.46
CA VAL A 120 -5.82 3.95 13.74
C VAL A 120 -5.84 2.65 12.93
N ASP A 121 -5.63 1.54 13.62
CA ASP A 121 -5.73 0.20 13.02
C ASP A 121 -7.18 -0.16 12.67
N ALA A 122 -7.38 -0.70 11.47
CA ALA A 122 -8.70 -1.09 10.96
C ALA A 122 -9.34 -2.19 11.81
N GLY A 123 -10.51 -1.88 12.39
CA GLY A 123 -11.30 -2.82 13.16
C GLY A 123 -11.75 -4.05 12.35
N PHE A 124 -12.00 -5.16 13.06
CA PHE A 124 -12.47 -6.42 12.46
C PHE A 124 -13.70 -6.22 11.57
N LEU A 125 -14.72 -5.49 12.04
CA LEU A 125 -15.96 -5.27 11.28
C LEU A 125 -15.75 -4.46 10.00
N LYS A 126 -14.82 -3.50 9.96
CA LYS A 126 -14.48 -2.79 8.70
C LYS A 126 -13.88 -3.76 7.69
N ARG A 127 -13.03 -4.68 8.14
CA ARG A 127 -12.44 -5.73 7.28
C ARG A 127 -13.50 -6.72 6.79
N VAL A 128 -14.45 -7.13 7.63
CA VAL A 128 -15.58 -7.98 7.23
C VAL A 128 -16.46 -7.27 6.21
N ALA A 129 -16.82 -6.00 6.43
CA ALA A 129 -17.61 -5.22 5.49
C ALA A 129 -16.90 -5.07 4.13
N ALA A 130 -15.60 -4.79 4.13
CA ALA A 130 -14.79 -4.75 2.92
C ALA A 130 -14.79 -6.11 2.20
N LEU A 131 -14.60 -7.22 2.93
CA LEU A 131 -14.63 -8.58 2.38
C LEU A 131 -16.00 -8.88 1.75
N CYS A 132 -17.11 -8.45 2.35
CA CYS A 132 -18.44 -8.64 1.78
C CYS A 132 -18.60 -7.92 0.43
N ILE A 133 -18.13 -6.67 0.34
CA ILE A 133 -18.18 -5.88 -0.90
C ILE A 133 -17.28 -6.50 -1.97
N ASP A 134 -16.04 -6.83 -1.62
CA ASP A 134 -15.09 -7.43 -2.55
C ASP A 134 -15.58 -8.81 -3.02
N ASN A 135 -16.14 -9.62 -2.12
CA ASN A 135 -16.67 -10.94 -2.47
C ASN A 135 -17.89 -10.81 -3.38
N LEU A 136 -18.82 -9.88 -3.10
CA LEU A 136 -19.95 -9.62 -4.00
C LEU A 136 -19.46 -9.26 -5.41
N LEU A 137 -18.50 -8.34 -5.51
CA LEU A 137 -17.92 -7.94 -6.79
C LEU A 137 -17.27 -9.13 -7.52
N LEU A 138 -16.38 -9.86 -6.84
CA LEU A 138 -15.67 -11.00 -7.42
C LEU A 138 -16.63 -12.12 -7.82
N THR A 139 -17.68 -12.37 -7.04
CA THR A 139 -18.72 -13.35 -7.36
C THR A 139 -19.52 -12.94 -8.60
N VAL A 140 -19.92 -11.67 -8.72
CA VAL A 140 -20.60 -11.17 -9.92
C VAL A 140 -19.71 -11.30 -11.16
N VAL A 141 -18.45 -10.87 -11.07
CA VAL A 141 -17.49 -10.98 -12.18
C VAL A 141 -17.22 -12.44 -12.55
N TYR A 142 -17.07 -13.30 -11.55
CA TYR A 142 -16.85 -14.74 -11.76
C TYR A 142 -18.05 -15.41 -12.46
N TYR A 143 -19.27 -15.14 -12.01
CA TYR A 143 -20.46 -15.71 -12.67
C TYR A 143 -20.69 -15.15 -14.07
N ALA A 144 -20.38 -13.87 -14.30
CA ALA A 144 -20.41 -13.29 -15.64
C ALA A 144 -19.38 -13.97 -16.56
N LEU A 145 -18.15 -14.19 -16.07
CA LEU A 145 -17.13 -14.93 -16.80
C LEU A 145 -17.57 -16.37 -17.08
N MET A 146 -18.14 -17.05 -16.09
CA MET A 146 -18.69 -18.40 -16.26
C MET A 146 -19.82 -18.48 -17.27
N LEU A 147 -20.73 -17.50 -17.29
CA LEU A 147 -21.78 -17.41 -18.28
C LEU A 147 -21.18 -17.27 -19.70
N VAL A 148 -20.18 -16.40 -19.87
CA VAL A 148 -19.49 -16.22 -21.16
C VAL A 148 -18.79 -17.50 -21.60
N LEU A 149 -18.05 -18.18 -20.71
CA LEU A 149 -17.41 -19.46 -21.05
C LEU A 149 -18.42 -20.54 -21.42
N LEU A 150 -19.55 -20.62 -20.70
CA LEU A 150 -20.61 -21.57 -21.00
C LEU A 150 -21.25 -21.30 -22.37
N LEU A 151 -21.53 -20.03 -22.69
CA LEU A 151 -22.09 -19.63 -23.98
C LEU A 151 -21.11 -19.92 -25.13
N LEU A 152 -19.83 -19.59 -24.96
CA LEU A 152 -18.78 -19.87 -25.95
C LEU A 152 -18.58 -21.37 -26.14
N GLY A 153 -18.55 -22.14 -25.06
CA GLY A 153 -18.42 -23.59 -25.12
C GLY A 153 -19.63 -24.27 -25.75
N GLY A 154 -20.84 -23.84 -25.38
CA GLY A 154 -22.09 -24.32 -25.97
C GLY A 154 -22.20 -23.98 -27.46
N MET A 155 -21.90 -22.72 -27.83
CA MET A 155 -21.86 -22.29 -29.23
C MET A 155 -20.80 -23.04 -30.03
N GLY A 156 -19.60 -23.23 -29.46
CA GLY A 156 -18.53 -24.01 -30.08
C GLY A 156 -18.93 -25.45 -30.36
N SER A 157 -19.65 -26.10 -29.44
CA SER A 157 -20.17 -27.46 -29.62
C SER A 157 -21.22 -27.51 -30.75
N VAL A 158 -22.13 -26.53 -30.80
CA VAL A 158 -23.15 -26.43 -31.86
C VAL A 158 -22.51 -26.20 -33.23
N LEU A 159 -21.53 -25.29 -33.33
CA LEU A 159 -20.81 -25.00 -34.58
C LEU A 159 -19.96 -26.18 -35.06
N ALA A 160 -19.42 -26.97 -34.14
CA ALA A 160 -18.67 -28.20 -34.46
C ALA A 160 -19.58 -29.36 -34.91
N GLY A 161 -20.90 -29.14 -35.06
CA GLY A 161 -21.86 -30.17 -35.44
C GLY A 161 -22.16 -31.19 -34.33
N GLY A 162 -21.62 -30.98 -33.13
CA GLY A 162 -21.78 -31.85 -31.98
C GLY A 162 -23.01 -31.46 -31.16
N MET A 163 -24.19 -31.90 -31.62
CA MET A 163 -25.42 -31.93 -30.81
C MET A 163 -25.64 -33.28 -30.11
N ASP A 164 -24.70 -34.22 -30.24
CA ASP A 164 -24.74 -35.49 -29.52
C ASP A 164 -24.37 -35.32 -28.04
N SER A 165 -25.21 -35.85 -27.15
CA SER A 165 -25.04 -35.84 -25.69
C SER A 165 -23.67 -36.38 -25.22
N ALA A 166 -23.03 -37.24 -26.02
CA ALA A 166 -21.71 -37.81 -25.74
C ALA A 166 -20.56 -36.78 -25.85
N SER A 167 -20.67 -35.77 -26.72
CA SER A 167 -19.65 -34.73 -26.93
C SER A 167 -19.75 -33.58 -25.92
N TYR A 168 -20.92 -33.40 -25.30
CA TYR A 168 -21.14 -32.37 -24.29
C TYR A 168 -20.45 -32.67 -22.95
N GLY A 169 -20.35 -33.95 -22.57
CA GLY A 169 -19.76 -34.35 -21.28
C GLY A 169 -18.31 -33.87 -21.10
N PRO A 170 -17.38 -34.23 -22.02
CA PRO A 170 -15.98 -33.80 -21.93
C PRO A 170 -15.80 -32.29 -22.02
N THR A 171 -16.51 -31.63 -22.94
CA THR A 171 -16.46 -30.17 -23.12
C THR A 171 -16.91 -29.44 -21.85
N PHE A 172 -18.04 -29.87 -21.28
CA PHE A 172 -18.54 -29.32 -20.02
C PHE A 172 -17.56 -29.52 -18.86
N ALA A 173 -16.96 -30.72 -18.75
CA ALA A 173 -15.97 -31.00 -17.71
C ALA A 173 -14.74 -30.09 -17.81
N ILE A 174 -14.22 -29.85 -19.03
CA ILE A 174 -13.10 -28.92 -19.27
C ILE A 174 -13.49 -27.49 -18.88
N LEU A 175 -14.65 -27.02 -19.31
CA LEU A 175 -15.13 -25.66 -18.98
C LEU A 175 -15.33 -25.47 -17.48
N MET A 176 -15.88 -26.47 -16.80
CA MET A 176 -16.00 -26.46 -15.33
C MET A 176 -14.63 -26.45 -14.66
N GLY A 177 -13.68 -27.27 -15.13
CA GLY A 177 -12.31 -27.28 -14.62
C GLY A 177 -11.62 -25.91 -14.74
N LEU A 178 -11.66 -25.33 -15.95
CA LEU A 178 -11.15 -23.97 -16.20
C LEU A 178 -11.86 -22.92 -15.34
N GLY A 179 -13.17 -23.10 -15.12
CA GLY A 179 -13.95 -22.25 -14.24
C GLY A 179 -13.45 -22.27 -12.81
N TYR A 180 -13.29 -23.44 -12.21
CA TYR A 180 -12.74 -23.57 -10.86
C TYR A 180 -11.34 -22.93 -10.73
N LEU A 181 -10.47 -23.13 -11.73
CA LEU A 181 -9.13 -22.52 -11.78
C LEU A 181 -9.16 -21.00 -11.97
N SER A 182 -10.21 -20.44 -12.58
CA SER A 182 -10.32 -19.00 -12.82
C SER A 182 -10.56 -18.19 -11.55
N TRP A 183 -11.18 -18.76 -10.50
CA TRP A 183 -11.44 -18.06 -9.23
C TRP A 183 -10.17 -17.59 -8.50
N PRO A 184 -9.18 -18.46 -8.20
CA PRO A 184 -7.94 -18.01 -7.57
C PRO A 184 -7.16 -17.03 -8.46
N LEU A 185 -7.19 -17.21 -9.78
CA LEU A 185 -6.54 -16.27 -10.71
C LEU A 185 -7.19 -14.88 -10.67
N LEU A 186 -8.52 -14.82 -10.75
CA LEU A 186 -9.29 -13.59 -10.71
C LEU A 186 -9.10 -12.86 -9.38
N SER A 187 -9.24 -13.57 -8.26
CA SER A 187 -9.06 -12.99 -6.93
C SER A 187 -7.61 -12.56 -6.68
N GLY A 188 -6.63 -13.37 -7.07
CA GLY A 188 -5.21 -13.04 -6.94
C GLY A 188 -4.83 -11.81 -7.74
N LEU A 189 -5.24 -11.76 -9.01
CA LEU A 189 -5.01 -10.59 -9.86
C LEU A 189 -5.65 -9.34 -9.27
N TYR A 190 -6.92 -9.44 -8.84
CA TYR A 190 -7.65 -8.33 -8.23
C TYR A 190 -6.94 -7.77 -7.00
N TYR A 191 -6.68 -8.59 -5.98
CA TYR A 191 -6.09 -8.11 -4.72
C TYR A 191 -4.63 -7.67 -4.91
N VAL A 192 -3.81 -8.42 -5.65
CA VAL A 192 -2.40 -8.08 -5.83
C VAL A 192 -2.25 -6.75 -6.58
N LEU A 193 -3.02 -6.53 -7.65
CA LEU A 193 -2.95 -5.29 -8.41
C LEU A 193 -3.49 -4.11 -7.59
N MET A 194 -4.65 -4.27 -6.96
CA MET A 194 -5.32 -3.19 -6.22
C MET A 194 -4.53 -2.78 -4.97
N GLU A 195 -4.09 -3.75 -4.15
CA GLU A 195 -3.41 -3.46 -2.88
C GLU A 195 -1.98 -2.94 -3.08
N SER A 196 -1.32 -3.27 -4.20
CA SER A 196 0.00 -2.71 -4.54
C SER A 196 -0.06 -1.42 -5.37
N SER A 197 -1.27 -0.98 -5.76
CA SER A 197 -1.50 0.27 -6.49
C SER A 197 -1.41 1.49 -5.57
N ALA A 198 -1.45 2.69 -6.15
CA ALA A 198 -1.50 3.95 -5.42
C ALA A 198 -2.66 4.03 -4.40
N HIS A 199 -3.75 3.29 -4.61
CA HIS A 199 -4.87 3.24 -3.69
C HIS A 199 -4.61 2.42 -2.42
N GLN A 200 -3.64 1.49 -2.46
CA GLN A 200 -3.31 0.60 -1.36
C GLN A 200 -4.49 -0.23 -0.82
N ALA A 201 -5.55 -0.38 -1.60
CA ALA A 201 -6.82 -0.90 -1.14
C ALA A 201 -7.57 -1.55 -2.30
N SER A 202 -8.29 -2.63 -2.01
CA SER A 202 -9.34 -3.16 -2.88
C SER A 202 -10.55 -2.21 -2.90
N LEU A 203 -11.47 -2.39 -3.85
CA LEU A 203 -12.65 -1.53 -3.96
C LEU A 203 -13.52 -1.58 -2.69
N GLY A 204 -13.66 -2.75 -2.06
CA GLY A 204 -14.34 -2.89 -0.77
C GLY A 204 -13.62 -2.13 0.35
N LYS A 205 -12.29 -2.23 0.42
CA LYS A 205 -11.48 -1.48 1.40
C LYS A 205 -11.56 0.03 1.18
N MET A 206 -11.56 0.48 -0.08
CA MET A 206 -11.78 1.88 -0.45
C MET A 206 -13.15 2.38 0.01
N ALA A 207 -14.21 1.58 -0.21
CA ALA A 207 -15.57 1.93 0.17
C ALA A 207 -15.77 2.09 1.69
N VAL A 208 -15.05 1.31 2.50
CA VAL A 208 -15.09 1.42 3.97
C VAL A 208 -14.01 2.32 4.56
N GLY A 209 -13.15 2.91 3.72
CA GLY A 209 -12.14 3.88 4.12
C GLY A 209 -10.91 3.29 4.81
N ILE A 210 -10.47 2.10 4.42
CA ILE A 210 -9.25 1.45 4.96
C ILE A 210 -8.26 1.11 3.85
N LYS A 211 -6.97 0.99 4.19
CA LYS A 211 -5.90 0.66 3.25
C LYS A 211 -4.84 -0.26 3.87
N VAL A 212 -4.10 -0.97 3.03
CA VAL A 212 -3.03 -1.91 3.39
C VAL A 212 -1.68 -1.20 3.29
N THR A 213 -0.89 -1.28 4.35
CA THR A 213 0.47 -0.71 4.40
C THR A 213 1.48 -1.76 4.86
N ALA A 214 2.75 -1.55 4.49
CA ALA A 214 3.87 -2.22 5.14
C ALA A 214 4.02 -1.71 6.59
N LEU A 215 4.89 -2.36 7.39
CA LEU A 215 5.11 -2.00 8.80
C LEU A 215 5.61 -0.55 8.98
N ASP A 216 6.33 -0.03 8.00
CA ASP A 216 6.80 1.34 7.91
C ASP A 216 5.77 2.30 7.30
N GLY A 217 4.51 1.89 7.10
CA GLY A 217 3.47 2.75 6.52
C GLY A 217 3.57 2.92 5.00
N THR A 218 4.63 2.41 4.35
CA THR A 218 4.81 2.54 2.91
C THR A 218 3.84 1.65 2.13
N ARG A 219 3.73 1.94 0.82
CA ARG A 219 3.00 1.10 -0.12
C ARG A 219 3.67 -0.26 -0.30
N ILE A 220 2.87 -1.31 -0.22
CA ILE A 220 3.34 -2.67 -0.45
C ILE A 220 3.73 -2.90 -1.92
N ARG A 221 4.85 -3.59 -2.13
CA ARG A 221 5.29 -4.00 -3.48
C ARG A 221 4.47 -5.20 -3.95
N ARG A 222 4.36 -5.39 -5.28
CA ARG A 222 3.60 -6.50 -5.90
C ARG A 222 3.98 -7.88 -5.34
N GLY A 223 5.27 -8.14 -5.09
CA GLY A 223 5.72 -9.41 -4.49
C GLY A 223 5.21 -9.63 -3.06
N HIS A 224 5.20 -8.58 -2.24
CA HIS A 224 4.61 -8.64 -0.89
C HIS A 224 3.10 -8.82 -0.94
N ALA A 225 2.41 -8.14 -1.86
CA ALA A 225 0.98 -8.31 -2.07
C ALA A 225 0.63 -9.75 -2.54
N LEU A 226 1.45 -10.34 -3.42
CA LEU A 226 1.30 -11.73 -3.85
C LEU A 226 1.52 -12.70 -2.69
N GLY A 227 2.59 -12.52 -1.91
CA GLY A 227 2.86 -13.33 -0.71
C GLY A 227 1.72 -13.25 0.31
N ARG A 228 1.17 -12.05 0.51
CA ARG A 228 -0.03 -11.81 1.32
C ARG A 228 -1.24 -12.58 0.79
N TRP A 229 -1.51 -12.50 -0.51
CA TRP A 229 -2.63 -13.22 -1.14
C TRP A 229 -2.48 -14.74 -1.03
N VAL A 230 -1.31 -15.29 -1.36
CA VAL A 230 -1.02 -16.73 -1.23
C VAL A 230 -1.17 -17.19 0.22
N SER A 231 -0.78 -16.36 1.19
CA SER A 231 -0.90 -16.66 2.62
C SER A 231 -2.34 -16.84 3.10
N HIS A 232 -3.35 -16.42 2.33
CA HIS A 232 -4.74 -16.77 2.65
C HIS A 232 -5.00 -18.28 2.58
N VAL A 233 -4.16 -19.06 1.89
CA VAL A 233 -4.20 -20.54 1.94
C VAL A 233 -4.10 -21.06 3.38
N LEU A 234 -3.32 -20.39 4.22
CA LEU A 234 -3.17 -20.75 5.63
C LEU A 234 -4.46 -20.57 6.42
N ASN A 235 -5.35 -19.67 5.99
CA ASN A 235 -6.66 -19.54 6.62
C ASN A 235 -7.52 -20.78 6.34
N TYR A 236 -7.45 -21.37 5.14
CA TYR A 236 -8.16 -22.62 4.86
C TYR A 236 -7.56 -23.78 5.67
N LEU A 237 -6.24 -23.85 5.79
CA LEU A 237 -5.55 -24.88 6.57
C LEU A 237 -5.88 -24.78 8.07
N THR A 238 -6.11 -23.58 8.58
CA THR A 238 -6.50 -23.33 9.98
C THR A 238 -8.02 -23.31 10.19
N LEU A 239 -8.82 -23.88 9.27
CA LEU A 239 -10.28 -23.93 9.35
C LEU A 239 -10.91 -22.54 9.60
N TYR A 240 -10.41 -21.54 8.90
CA TYR A 240 -10.80 -20.13 8.96
C TYR A 240 -10.51 -19.40 10.28
N ILE A 241 -9.88 -20.06 11.26
CA ILE A 241 -9.50 -19.45 12.55
C ILE A 241 -8.55 -18.26 12.32
N GLY A 242 -7.69 -18.32 11.30
CA GLY A 242 -6.79 -17.22 10.92
C GLY A 242 -7.48 -15.88 10.60
N TYR A 243 -8.78 -15.90 10.24
CA TYR A 243 -9.57 -14.69 10.03
C TYR A 243 -10.03 -14.03 11.34
N LEU A 244 -10.08 -14.75 12.46
CA LEU A 244 -10.47 -14.22 13.77
C LEU A 244 -9.29 -13.58 14.51
N LEU A 245 -8.05 -13.85 14.07
CA LEU A 245 -6.83 -13.33 14.68
C LEU A 245 -6.75 -11.79 14.87
N PRO A 246 -7.34 -10.95 13.98
CA PRO A 246 -7.43 -9.51 14.20
C PRO A 246 -8.17 -9.09 15.48
N LEU A 247 -8.98 -9.98 16.07
CA LEU A 247 -9.67 -9.72 17.34
C LEU A 247 -8.74 -9.81 18.55
N PHE A 248 -7.62 -10.52 18.42
CA PHE A 248 -6.72 -10.84 19.54
C PHE A 248 -5.34 -10.20 19.42
N THR A 249 -4.97 -9.68 18.25
CA THR A 249 -3.66 -9.09 17.98
C THR A 249 -3.62 -7.59 18.29
N ARG A 250 -2.49 -7.11 18.85
CA ARG A 250 -2.30 -5.70 19.23
C ARG A 250 -2.53 -4.72 18.07
N ARG A 251 -2.07 -5.07 16.86
CA ARG A 251 -2.23 -4.28 15.62
C ARG A 251 -3.38 -4.74 14.73
N LYS A 252 -4.30 -5.56 15.26
CA LYS A 252 -5.44 -6.14 14.53
C LYS A 252 -5.05 -6.81 13.21
N GLN A 253 -3.96 -7.56 13.22
CA GLN A 253 -3.41 -8.27 12.07
C GLN A 253 -4.07 -9.65 11.90
N GLY A 254 -4.42 -9.98 10.66
CA GLY A 254 -4.81 -11.36 10.28
C GLY A 254 -3.60 -12.27 10.14
N LEU A 255 -3.82 -13.58 10.03
CA LEU A 255 -2.71 -14.53 9.83
C LEU A 255 -1.89 -14.21 8.56
N HIS A 256 -2.58 -13.88 7.47
CA HIS A 256 -2.00 -13.43 6.21
C HIS A 256 -1.26 -12.08 6.33
N ASP A 257 -1.72 -11.18 7.20
CA ASP A 257 -1.06 -9.90 7.51
C ASP A 257 0.29 -10.15 8.21
N LEU A 258 0.30 -11.05 9.19
CA LEU A 258 1.50 -11.40 9.96
C LEU A 258 2.57 -12.04 9.07
N VAL A 259 2.18 -13.02 8.23
CA VAL A 259 3.11 -13.68 7.31
C VAL A 259 3.70 -12.69 6.31
N ALA A 260 2.88 -11.79 5.78
CA ALA A 260 3.33 -10.80 4.80
C ALA A 260 3.98 -9.55 5.41
N ARG A 261 4.07 -9.44 6.75
CA ARG A 261 4.52 -8.23 7.47
C ARG A 261 3.78 -6.97 7.00
N THR A 262 2.46 -7.07 6.94
CA THR A 262 1.58 -5.99 6.54
C THR A 262 0.50 -5.81 7.59
N TYR A 263 -0.27 -4.74 7.50
CA TYR A 263 -1.47 -4.55 8.31
C TYR A 263 -2.37 -3.52 7.63
N VAL A 264 -3.58 -3.35 8.17
CA VAL A 264 -4.60 -2.48 7.57
C VAL A 264 -4.94 -1.37 8.54
N VAL A 265 -4.89 -0.16 8.01
CA VAL A 265 -5.07 1.10 8.73
C VAL A 265 -6.19 1.91 8.09
N ASP A 266 -6.61 2.96 8.77
CA ASP A 266 -7.48 3.97 8.17
C ASP A 266 -6.83 4.59 6.91
N ARG A 267 -7.64 4.98 5.93
CA ARG A 267 -7.17 5.59 4.67
C ARG A 267 -6.27 6.82 4.88
N TRP A 268 -6.49 7.58 5.95
CA TRP A 268 -5.74 8.80 6.29
C TRP A 268 -4.55 8.54 7.23
N ALA A 269 -4.29 7.30 7.61
CA ALA A 269 -3.07 6.97 8.33
C ALA A 269 -1.84 7.19 7.42
N TYR A 270 -0.73 7.66 7.99
CA TYR A 270 0.52 7.94 7.29
C TYR A 270 0.45 9.05 6.21
N THR A 271 -0.60 9.86 6.22
CA THR A 271 -0.74 11.04 5.33
C THR A 271 -0.54 12.34 6.12
N ASP A 272 -0.44 13.47 5.43
CA ASP A 272 -0.28 14.80 6.05
C ASP A 272 -1.52 15.30 6.83
N THR A 273 -2.58 14.49 6.89
CA THR A 273 -3.87 14.81 7.54
C THR A 273 -4.36 13.67 8.44
N PRO A 274 -3.56 13.22 9.43
CA PRO A 274 -3.90 12.09 10.29
C PRO A 274 -5.14 12.32 11.16
N GLU A 275 -5.56 13.56 11.37
CA GLU A 275 -6.77 13.95 12.11
C GLU A 275 -8.08 13.51 11.44
N ARG A 276 -8.03 13.17 10.14
CA ARG A 276 -9.20 12.67 9.40
C ARG A 276 -9.48 11.18 9.62
N GLN A 277 -8.63 10.49 10.37
CA GLN A 277 -8.81 9.07 10.67
C GLN A 277 -10.09 8.83 11.46
N GLN A 278 -10.83 7.76 11.11
CA GLN A 278 -12.10 7.44 11.75
C GLN A 278 -11.98 6.12 12.53
N PRO A 279 -11.93 6.14 13.87
CA PRO A 279 -11.86 4.91 14.66
C PRO A 279 -13.17 4.10 14.62
N ARG A 280 -14.29 4.77 14.35
CA ARG A 280 -15.63 4.15 14.32
C ARG A 280 -15.94 3.51 12.97
N LEU A 281 -16.95 2.63 12.97
CA LEU A 281 -17.51 2.03 11.77
C LEU A 281 -18.24 3.11 10.96
N GLY A 282 -17.90 3.26 9.68
CA GLY A 282 -18.56 4.23 8.80
C GLY A 282 -19.97 3.78 8.41
N THR A 283 -20.78 4.71 7.91
CA THR A 283 -22.16 4.44 7.45
C THR A 283 -22.20 3.35 6.38
N ALA A 284 -21.32 3.42 5.38
CA ALA A 284 -21.24 2.41 4.32
C ALA A 284 -20.97 1.00 4.87
N ALA A 285 -19.98 0.86 5.76
CA ALA A 285 -19.67 -0.42 6.38
C ALA A 285 -20.85 -0.95 7.22
N THR A 286 -21.55 -0.07 7.94
CA THR A 286 -22.73 -0.43 8.74
C THR A 286 -23.85 -0.96 7.86
N VAL A 287 -24.21 -0.23 6.78
CA VAL A 287 -25.27 -0.63 5.85
C VAL A 287 -24.96 -1.97 5.21
N VAL A 288 -23.72 -2.18 4.75
CA VAL A 288 -23.30 -3.45 4.16
C VAL A 288 -23.46 -4.61 5.15
N LEU A 289 -22.98 -4.44 6.39
CA LEU A 289 -23.09 -5.50 7.41
C LEU A 289 -24.54 -5.82 7.77
N VAL A 290 -25.42 -4.81 7.82
CA VAL A 290 -26.85 -5.02 8.07
C VAL A 290 -27.49 -5.80 6.91
N ILE A 291 -27.25 -5.39 5.66
CA ILE A 291 -27.79 -6.08 4.47
C ILE A 291 -27.33 -7.54 4.44
N VAL A 292 -26.03 -7.77 4.63
CA VAL A 292 -25.46 -9.11 4.63
C VAL A 292 -26.01 -9.94 5.80
N GLY A 293 -26.09 -9.36 7.00
CA GLY A 293 -26.63 -10.03 8.18
C GLY A 293 -28.08 -10.47 7.99
N VAL A 294 -28.94 -9.59 7.47
CA VAL A 294 -30.33 -9.90 7.14
C VAL A 294 -30.40 -11.01 6.07
N GLY A 295 -29.58 -10.92 5.03
CA GLY A 295 -29.51 -11.93 3.98
C GLY A 295 -29.12 -13.32 4.50
N VAL A 296 -28.11 -13.40 5.38
CA VAL A 296 -27.68 -14.67 5.98
C VAL A 296 -28.78 -15.27 6.86
N VAL A 297 -29.42 -14.47 7.72
CA VAL A 297 -30.51 -14.94 8.59
C VAL A 297 -31.71 -15.41 7.77
N GLY A 298 -32.11 -14.64 6.76
CA GLY A 298 -33.21 -15.01 5.86
C GLY A 298 -32.92 -16.32 5.10
N GLY A 299 -31.71 -16.44 4.54
CA GLY A 299 -31.27 -17.66 3.84
C GLY A 299 -31.26 -18.89 4.74
N ALA A 300 -30.73 -18.78 5.97
CA ALA A 300 -30.73 -19.87 6.94
C ALA A 300 -32.17 -20.29 7.32
N GLY A 301 -33.08 -19.34 7.48
CA GLY A 301 -34.50 -19.61 7.72
C GLY A 301 -35.16 -20.37 6.58
N LEU A 302 -34.89 -19.99 5.33
CA LEU A 302 -35.39 -20.71 4.14
C LEU A 302 -34.86 -22.16 4.08
N ILE A 303 -33.57 -22.37 4.35
CA ILE A 303 -32.96 -23.71 4.37
C ILE A 303 -33.58 -24.57 5.48
N ALA A 304 -33.76 -24.01 6.68
CA ALA A 304 -34.42 -24.70 7.78
C ALA A 304 -35.88 -25.08 7.46
N MET A 305 -36.64 -24.17 6.84
CA MET A 305 -38.01 -24.46 6.38
C MET A 305 -38.04 -25.55 5.31
N ALA A 306 -37.13 -25.51 4.33
CA ALA A 306 -37.02 -26.54 3.31
C ALA A 306 -36.66 -27.91 3.90
N GLY A 307 -35.72 -27.94 4.86
CA GLY A 307 -35.35 -29.16 5.59
C GLY A 307 -36.53 -29.74 6.38
N LEU A 308 -37.26 -28.90 7.12
CA LEU A 308 -38.47 -29.32 7.82
C LEU A 308 -39.53 -29.84 6.85
N ALA A 309 -39.80 -29.14 5.74
CA ALA A 309 -40.77 -29.58 4.74
C ALA A 309 -40.39 -30.93 4.11
N SER A 310 -39.09 -31.16 3.86
CA SER A 310 -38.60 -32.43 3.32
C SER A 310 -38.70 -33.61 4.31
N ALA A 311 -38.85 -33.35 5.62
CA ALA A 311 -39.06 -34.38 6.63
C ALA A 311 -40.52 -34.88 6.70
N PHE A 312 -41.47 -34.21 6.03
CA PHE A 312 -42.90 -34.56 5.99
C PHE A 312 -43.37 -35.13 4.65
N LEU A 313 -42.47 -35.27 3.67
CA LEU A 313 -42.71 -35.91 2.36
C LEU A 313 -42.07 -37.30 2.33
#